data_AF-A0A835YNB5-F1
#
_entry.id   AF-A0A835YNB5-F1
#
_cell.length_a   1.000
_cell.length_b   1.000
_cell.length_c   1.000
_cell.angle_alpha   90.00
_cell.angle_beta   90.00
_cell.angle_gamma   90.00
#
_symmetry.space_group_name_H-M   'P 1'
#
loop_
_entity.id
_entity.type
_entity.pdbx_description
1 polymer ?
#
loop_
_entity_poly.entity_id
_entity_poly.type
_entity_poly.pdbx_seq_one_letter_code
_entity_poly.pdbx_strand_id
1 'polypeptide(L)' 'VLHVSNLTRNVKAAHLQEIFGCYGTVAKVELAIDKKLGLPKGYAFVEFSNRTDAEQAQLYLDGGQLDGNYVKVAF' A
#
# COMPACT_ATOMS: atom_id res chain seq x y z
N VAL A 1 0.25 -0.01 -11.25
CA VAL A 1 -0.22 0.42 -9.92
C VAL A 1 -0.47 -0.84 -9.12
N LEU A 2 -0.09 -0.88 -7.86
CA LEU A 2 -0.41 -1.97 -6.94
C LEU A 2 -1.63 -1.60 -6.11
N HIS A 3 -2.55 -2.53 -5.97
CA HIS A 3 -3.64 -2.49 -5.01
C HIS A 3 -3.23 -3.24 -3.74
N VAL A 4 -3.26 -2.52 -2.62
CA VAL A 4 -2.91 -3.03 -1.29
C VAL A 4 -4.18 -3.10 -0.47
N SER A 5 -4.56 -4.27 0.02
CA SER A 5 -5.80 -4.47 0.79
C SER A 5 -5.56 -5.16 2.12
N ASN A 6 -6.62 -5.21 2.94
CA ASN A 6 -6.62 -5.69 4.31
C ASN A 6 -5.80 -4.82 5.28
N LEU A 7 -5.67 -3.53 4.97
CA LEU A 7 -5.02 -2.55 5.84
C LEU A 7 -5.87 -2.27 7.08
N THR A 8 -5.22 -2.10 8.23
CA THR A 8 -5.89 -1.61 9.43
C THR A 8 -6.26 -0.13 9.27
N ARG A 9 -7.06 0.39 10.20
CA ARG A 9 -7.43 1.81 10.23
C ARG A 9 -6.30 2.73 10.70
N ASN A 10 -5.22 2.18 11.26
CA ASN A 10 -4.08 2.99 11.71
C ASN A 10 -3.09 3.27 10.56
N VAL A 11 -3.18 2.52 9.46
CA VAL A 11 -2.31 2.70 8.30
C VAL A 11 -2.63 4.02 7.61
N LYS A 12 -1.59 4.85 7.44
CA LYS A 12 -1.65 6.13 6.74
C LYS A 12 -0.87 6.05 5.43
N ALA A 13 -1.15 6.98 4.51
CA ALA A 13 -0.42 7.07 3.25
C ALA A 13 1.10 7.21 3.45
N ALA A 14 1.55 7.93 4.48
CA ALA A 14 2.97 8.05 4.82
C ALA A 14 3.63 6.71 5.17
N HIS A 15 2.96 5.83 5.90
CA HIS A 15 3.48 4.50 6.22
C HIS A 15 3.65 3.66 4.95
N LEU A 16 2.65 3.70 4.06
CA LEU A 16 2.73 2.98 2.79
C LEU A 16 3.84 3.55 1.90
N GLN A 17 4.01 4.87 1.87
CA GLN A 17 5.08 5.50 1.10
C GLN A 17 6.47 5.08 1.59
N GLU A 18 6.67 5.01 2.92
CA GLU A 18 7.93 4.58 3.52
C GLU A 18 8.20 3.09 3.27
N ILE A 19 7.22 2.22 3.53
CA ILE A 19 7.35 0.76 3.38
C ILE A 19 7.58 0.37 1.91
N PHE A 20 6.77 0.89 1.00
CA PHE A 20 6.91 0.59 -0.43
C PHE A 20 8.12 1.30 -1.05
N GLY A 21 8.56 2.42 -0.46
CA GLY A 21 9.77 3.15 -0.85
C GLY A 21 11.06 2.33 -0.72
N CYS A 22 11.08 1.30 0.13
CA CYS A 22 12.22 0.38 0.25
C CYS A 22 12.49 -0.44 -1.02
N TYR A 23 11.50 -0.60 -1.90
CA TYR A 23 11.59 -1.41 -3.12
C TYR A 23 11.82 -0.57 -4.38
N GLY A 24 11.62 0.75 -4.30
CA GLY A 24 11.84 1.66 -5.41
C GLY A 24 11.13 2.99 -5.23
N THR A 25 11.18 3.82 -6.27
CA THR A 25 10.59 5.17 -6.19
C THR A 25 9.08 5.09 -6.31
N VAL A 26 8.38 5.46 -5.23
CA VAL A 26 6.91 5.57 -5.21
C VAL A 26 6.50 6.92 -5.80
N ALA A 27 5.82 6.89 -6.94
CA ALA A 27 5.30 8.08 -7.62
C ALA A 27 4.06 8.65 -6.92
N LYS A 28 3.17 7.78 -6.43
CA LYS A 28 1.93 8.19 -5.78
C LYS A 28 1.42 7.13 -4.81
N VAL A 29 0.86 7.57 -3.69
CA VAL A 29 0.09 6.73 -2.77
C VAL A 29 -1.31 7.31 -2.61
N GLU A 30 -2.33 6.48 -2.80
CA GLU A 30 -3.73 6.87 -2.62
C GLU A 30 -4.41 5.91 -1.64
N LEU A 31 -4.55 6.35 -0.39
CA LEU A 31 -5.29 5.62 0.63
C LEU A 31 -6.78 5.86 0.42
N ALA A 32 -7.57 4.79 0.30
CA ALA A 32 -9.00 4.91 0.16
C ALA A 32 -9.62 5.34 1.49
N ILE A 33 -10.22 6.54 1.52
CA ILE A 33 -10.85 7.12 2.70
C ILE A 33 -12.35 7.28 2.45
N ASP A 34 -13.16 6.94 3.44
CA ASP A 34 -14.57 7.30 3.45
C ASP A 34 -14.70 8.81 3.74
N LYS A 35 -15.12 9.58 2.74
CA LYS A 35 -15.24 11.04 2.85
C LYS A 35 -16.28 11.50 3.86
N LYS A 36 -17.25 10.66 4.24
CA LYS A 36 -18.28 11.02 5.22
C LYS A 36 -17.77 10.88 6.65
N LEU A 37 -16.99 9.83 6.91
CA LEU A 37 -16.48 9.50 8.24
C LEU A 37 -15.03 9.95 8.46
N GLY A 38 -14.29 10.28 7.40
CA GLY A 38 -12.86 10.57 7.45
C GLY A 38 -11.99 9.35 7.78
N LEU A 39 -12.54 8.13 7.66
CA LEU A 39 -11.87 6.89 8.07
C LEU A 39 -11.34 6.10 6.88
N PRO A 40 -10.19 5.41 7.02
CA PRO A 40 -9.68 4.51 5.98
C PRO A 40 -10.65 3.35 5.70
N LYS A 41 -10.80 3.01 4.41
CA LYS A 41 -11.61 1.88 3.94
C LYS A 41 -10.87 0.54 3.98
N GLY A 42 -9.61 0.51 4.41
CA GLY A 42 -8.81 -0.71 4.55
C GLY A 42 -8.09 -1.15 3.28
N TYR A 43 -7.96 -0.26 2.29
CA TYR A 43 -7.17 -0.50 1.09
C TYR A 43 -6.56 0.79 0.54
N ALA A 44 -5.53 0.66 -0.27
CA ALA A 44 -4.79 1.75 -0.89
C ALA A 44 -4.28 1.34 -2.28
N PHE A 45 -3.92 2.34 -3.07
CA PHE A 45 -3.21 2.16 -4.32
C PHE A 45 -1.82 2.78 -4.22
N VAL A 46 -0.81 2.03 -4.63
CA VAL A 46 0.60 2.47 -4.66
C VAL A 46 1.08 2.43 -6.10
N GLU A 47 1.48 3.58 -6.62
CA GLU A 47 2.04 3.74 -7.94
C GLU A 47 3.55 3.94 -7.82
N PHE A 48 4.31 3.07 -8.47
CA PHE A 48 5.76 3.19 -8.60
C PHE A 48 6.12 3.89 -9.91
N SER A 49 7.27 4.55 -9.92
CA SER A 49 7.85 5.12 -11.14
C SER A 49 8.25 4.05 -12.15
N ASN A 50 8.70 2.88 -11.69
CA ASN A 50 9.09 1.76 -12.54
C ASN A 50 8.22 0.53 -12.26
N ARG A 51 7.91 -0.23 -13.33
CA ARG A 51 7.15 -1.47 -13.22
C ARG A 51 7.90 -2.56 -12.46
N THR A 52 9.21 -2.68 -12.68
CA THR A 52 10.09 -3.66 -12.01
C THR A 52 10.05 -3.51 -10.50
N ASP A 53 10.05 -2.27 -10.00
CA ASP A 53 10.01 -1.96 -8.58
C ASP A 53 8.67 -2.38 -7.97
N ALA A 54 7.57 -2.19 -8.71
CA ALA A 54 6.24 -2.66 -8.30
C ALA A 54 6.16 -4.20 -8.27
N GLU A 55 6.74 -4.89 -9.25
CA GLU A 55 6.79 -6.37 -9.29
C GLU A 55 7.61 -6.92 -8.11
N GLN A 56 8.74 -6.29 -7.78
CA GLN A 56 9.51 -6.64 -6.59
C GLN A 56 8.72 -6.38 -5.30
N ALA A 57 8.12 -5.19 -5.16
CA ALA A 57 7.31 -4.87 -3.98
C ALA A 57 6.16 -5.88 -3.80
N GLN A 58 5.48 -6.27 -4.88
CA GLN A 58 4.45 -7.30 -4.82
C GLN A 58 5.01 -8.64 -4.32
N LEU A 59 6.12 -9.11 -4.90
CA LEU A 59 6.73 -10.40 -4.57
C LEU A 59 7.07 -10.51 -3.08
N TYR A 60 7.54 -9.42 -2.47
CA TYR A 60 7.99 -9.43 -1.07
C TYR A 60 6.91 -9.02 -0.06
N LEU A 61 5.92 -8.21 -0.46
CA LEU A 61 4.91 -7.68 0.46
C LEU A 61 3.56 -8.39 0.38
N ASP A 62 3.26 -9.14 -0.70
CA ASP A 62 2.04 -9.93 -0.75
C ASP A 62 2.05 -11.02 0.32
N GLY A 63 1.03 -11.03 1.18
CA GLY A 63 0.98 -11.88 2.37
C GLY A 63 1.89 -11.42 3.52
N GLY A 64 2.55 -10.26 3.41
CA GLY A 64 3.34 -9.66 4.48
C GLY A 64 2.49 -9.12 5.63
N GLN A 65 3.06 -8.95 6.82
CA GLN A 65 2.35 -8.37 7.96
C GLN A 65 2.60 -6.87 8.08
N LEU A 66 1.54 -6.08 8.19
CA LEU A 66 1.56 -4.62 8.35
C LEU A 66 0.54 -4.22 9.41
N ASP A 67 1.02 -3.57 10.49
CA ASP A 67 0.21 -3.17 11.65
C ASP A 67 -0.62 -4.35 12.23
N GLY A 68 -0.01 -5.54 12.30
CA GLY A 68 -0.66 -6.75 12.82
C GLY A 68 -1.55 -7.50 11.82
N ASN A 69 -1.92 -6.90 10.68
CA ASN A 69 -2.69 -7.57 9.63
C ASN A 69 -1.80 -8.15 8.53
N TYR A 70 -2.17 -9.31 8.00
CA TYR A 70 -1.60 -9.82 6.76
C TYR A 70 -2.22 -9.08 5.57
N VAL A 71 -1.40 -8.33 4.83
CA VAL A 71 -1.86 -7.53 3.70
C VAL A 71 -1.82 -8.35 2.42
N LYS A 72 -2.65 -7.96 1.45
CA LYS A 72 -2.63 -8.51 0.10
C LYS A 72 -2.16 -7.42 -0.86
N VAL A 73 -1.22 -7.75 -1.73
CA VAL A 73 -0.66 -6.85 -2.74
C VAL A 73 -0.85 -7.48 -4.13
N ALA A 74 -1.58 -6.79 -4.99
CA ALA A 74 -1.92 -7.28 -6.33
C ALA A 74 -1.85 -6.16 -7.37
N PHE A 75 -1.70 -6.52 -8.64
CA PHE A 75 -1.85 -5.61 -9.78
C PHE A 75 -3.32 -5.34 -10.12
#